data_AF-A0A4Q0YZ52-F1
#
_entry.id   AF-A0A4Q0YZ52-F1
#
_cell.length_a   1.000
_cell.length_b   1.000
_cell.length_c   1.000
_cell.angle_alpha   90.00
_cell.angle_beta   90.00
_cell.angle_gamma   90.00
#
_symmetry.space_group_name_H-M   'P 1'
#
loop_
_entity.id
_entity.type
_entity.pdbx_description
1 polymer ?
#
loop_
_entity_poly.entity_id
_entity_poly.type
_entity_poly.pdbx_seq_one_letter_code
_entity_poly.pdbx_strand_id
1 'polypeptide(L)' 'MTIEQRFLQKAVEDKNYVSFSYENKSYKKVKPLKIEENILHSDSGKFEISKLSRVQVLKDRF' A
#
# COMPACT_ATOMS: atom_id res chain seq x y z
N MET A 1 4.13 -15.01 -2.99
CA MET A 1 4.13 -13.79 -2.14
C MET A 1 5.53 -13.20 -2.13
N THR A 2 5.70 -11.99 -2.67
CA THR A 2 6.96 -11.24 -2.54
C THR A 2 7.06 -10.61 -1.15
N ILE A 3 8.26 -10.17 -0.77
CA ILE A 3 8.47 -9.49 0.51
C ILE A 3 7.64 -8.20 0.60
N GLU A 4 7.50 -7.42 -0.49
CA GLU A 4 6.70 -6.19 -0.46
C GLU A 4 5.20 -6.45 -0.21
N GLN A 5 4.67 -7.53 -0.79
CA GLN A 5 3.27 -7.91 -0.56
C GLN A 5 3.01 -8.22 0.91
N ARG A 6 3.95 -8.89 1.59
CA ARG A 6 3.85 -9.17 3.04
C ARG A 6 3.88 -7.88 3.87
N PHE A 7 4.72 -6.92 3.50
CA PHE A 7 4.74 -5.61 4.18
C PHE A 7 3.42 -4.85 4.01
N LEU A 8 2.86 -4.85 2.81
CA LEU A 8 1.56 -4.20 2.54
C LEU A 8 0.41 -4.91 3.26
N GLN A 9 0.39 -6.25 3.29
CA GLN A 9 -0.59 -7.02 4.06
C GLN A 9 -0.52 -6.67 5.55
N LYS A 10 0.69 -6.66 6.12
CA LYS A 10 0.90 -6.26 7.51
C LYS A 10 0.45 -4.82 7.78
N ALA A 11 0.66 -3.90 6.83
CA ALA A 11 0.20 -2.52 6.96
C ALA A 11 -1.34 -2.42 7.00
N VAL A 12 -2.05 -3.24 6.23
CA VAL A 12 -3.52 -3.35 6.30
C VAL A 12 -3.97 -3.88 7.66
N GLU A 13 -3.36 -4.98 8.14
CA GLU A 13 -3.69 -5.62 9.41
C GLU A 13 -3.43 -4.70 10.61
N ASP A 14 -2.25 -4.06 10.64
CA ASP A 14 -1.84 -3.16 11.71
C ASP A 14 -2.48 -1.76 11.59
N LYS A 15 -3.29 -1.53 10.54
CA LYS A 15 -3.93 -0.24 10.19
C LYS A 15 -2.96 0.92 10.10
N ASN A 16 -1.82 0.68 9.47
CA ASN A 16 -0.79 1.70 9.22
C ASN A 16 -1.03 2.36 7.87
N TYR A 17 -0.87 3.69 7.81
CA TYR A 17 -0.83 4.37 6.51
C TYR A 17 0.35 3.90 5.68
N VAL A 18 0.25 3.98 4.36
CA VAL A 18 1.34 3.67 3.43
C VAL A 18 1.60 4.85 2.50
N SER A 19 2.84 4.98 2.05
CA SER A 19 3.23 5.89 0.98
C SER A 19 3.97 5.12 -0.09
N PHE A 20 3.72 5.46 -1.35
CA PHE A 20 4.32 4.77 -2.49
C PHE A 20 4.28 5.66 -3.73
N SER A 21 5.05 5.28 -4.74
CA SER A 21 4.96 5.84 -6.08
C SER A 21 4.27 4.84 -7.01
N TYR A 22 3.39 5.34 -7.87
CA TYR A 22 2.67 4.57 -8.88
C TYR A 22 2.61 5.38 -10.18
N GLU A 23 3.10 4.83 -11.28
CA GLU A 23 3.09 5.46 -12.62
C GLU A 23 3.51 6.94 -12.61
N ASN A 24 4.69 7.23 -12.05
CA ASN A 24 5.28 8.57 -11.87
C ASN A 24 4.52 9.54 -10.94
N LYS A 25 3.43 9.10 -10.29
CA LYS A 25 2.74 9.86 -9.26
C LYS A 25 3.16 9.38 -7.88
N SER A 26 3.34 10.32 -6.94
CA SER A 26 3.61 10.00 -5.54
C SER A 26 2.33 10.07 -4.74
N TYR A 27 2.05 8.99 -4.01
CA TYR A 27 0.92 8.87 -3.10
C TYR A 27 1.45 8.81 -1.67
N LYS A 28 1.00 9.73 -0.83
CA LYS A 28 1.45 9.86 0.55
C LYS A 28 0.27 9.67 1.50
N LYS A 29 0.51 9.02 2.63
CA LYS A 29 -0.48 8.80 3.70
C LYS A 29 -1.78 8.18 3.17
N VAL A 30 -1.65 7.17 2.33
CA VAL A 30 -2.75 6.38 1.78
C VAL A 30 -3.21 5.37 2.81
N LYS A 31 -4.52 5.18 2.96
CA LYS A 31 -5.12 4.21 3.88
C LYS A 31 -5.32 2.87 3.16
N PRO A 32 -4.44 1.86 3.31
CA PRO A 32 -4.65 0.57 2.69
C PRO A 32 -5.82 -0.15 3.40
N LEU A 33 -6.80 -0.62 2.64
CA LEU A 33 -8.03 -1.23 3.16
C LEU A 33 -8.00 -2.76 3.04
N LYS A 34 -7.59 -3.27 1.88
CA LYS A 34 -7.45 -4.70 1.61
C LYS A 34 -6.52 -4.95 0.43
N ILE A 35 -6.04 -6.18 0.32
CA ILE A 35 -5.28 -6.66 -0.83
C ILE A 35 -6.02 -7.86 -1.41
N GLU A 36 -6.32 -7.81 -2.71
CA GLU A 36 -7.06 -8.84 -3.43
C GLU A 36 -6.41 -9.02 -4.80
N GLU A 37 -6.04 -10.25 -5.18
CA GLU A 37 -5.45 -10.57 -6.50
C GLU A 37 -4.28 -9.66 -6.94
N ASN A 38 -3.37 -9.33 -6.02
CA ASN A 38 -2.25 -8.38 -6.21
C ASN A 38 -2.66 -6.91 -6.44
N ILE A 39 -3.91 -6.55 -6.14
CA ILE A 39 -4.42 -5.19 -6.15
C ILE A 39 -4.54 -4.70 -4.72
N LEU A 40 -3.88 -3.58 -4.42
CA LEU A 40 -4.06 -2.81 -3.19
C LEU A 40 -5.30 -1.92 -3.34
N HIS A 41 -6.32 -2.18 -2.52
CA HIS A 41 -7.46 -1.29 -2.36
C HIS A 41 -7.16 -0.31 -1.24
N SER A 42 -7.36 0.97 -1.49
CA SER A 42 -7.20 2.03 -0.51
C SER A 42 -8.32 3.07 -0.60
N ASP A 43 -8.30 4.02 0.34
CA ASP A 43 -9.14 5.23 0.29
C ASP A 43 -8.89 6.10 -0.95
N SER A 44 -7.69 6.01 -1.51
CA SER A 44 -7.24 6.80 -2.66
C SER A 44 -7.45 6.11 -4.01
N GLY A 45 -7.91 4.85 -4.01
CA GLY A 45 -8.20 4.09 -5.24
C GLY A 45 -7.73 2.64 -5.18
N LYS A 46 -7.52 2.05 -6.36
CA LYS A 46 -7.00 0.69 -6.54
C LYS A 46 -5.65 0.75 -7.24
N PHE A 47 -4.67 -0.01 -6.76
CA PHE A 47 -3.31 0.02 -7.27
C PHE A 47 -2.78 -1.40 -7.48
N GLU A 48 -2.25 -1.69 -8.67
CA GLU A 48 -1.52 -2.94 -8.92
C GLU A 48 -0.21 -2.94 -8.13
N ILE A 49 -0.02 -3.92 -7.25
CA ILE A 49 1.17 -4.01 -6.39
C ILE A 49 2.46 -4.14 -7.21
N SER A 50 2.40 -4.81 -8.37
CA SER A 50 3.53 -4.96 -9.30
C SER A 50 4.06 -3.63 -9.86
N LYS A 51 3.22 -2.59 -9.91
CA LYS A 51 3.58 -1.25 -10.40
C LYS A 51 3.96 -0.28 -9.28
N LEU A 52 3.82 -0.70 -8.02
CA LEU A 52 4.22 0.11 -6.88
C LEU A 52 5.74 0.16 -6.79
N SER A 53 6.26 1.35 -6.50
CA SER A 53 7.67 1.56 -6.20
C SER A 53 7.82 2.43 -4.97
N ARG A 54 8.97 2.33 -4.28
CA ARG A 54 9.27 3.13 -3.07
C ARG A 54 8.17 3.02 -1.99
N VAL A 55 7.64 1.81 -1.79
CA VAL A 55 6.63 1.53 -0.76
C VAL A 55 7.23 1.75 0.63
N GLN A 56 6.57 2.53 1.45
CA GLN A 56 6.91 2.81 2.84
C GLN A 56 5.66 2.67 3.70
N VAL A 57 5.76 1.87 4.76
CA VAL A 57 4.74 1.81 5.80
C VAL A 57 5.02 2.92 6.80
N LEU A 58 4.05 3.82 6.99
CA LEU A 58 4.14 4.90 7.96
C LEU A 58 3.83 4.36 9.36
N LYS A 59 4.46 4.94 10.38
CA LYS A 59 4.20 4.56 11.78
C LYS A 59 2.86 5.10 12.31
N ASP A 60 2.25 6.05 11.59
CA ASP A 60 0.92 6.56 11.91
C ASP A 60 -0.15 5.53 11.56
N ARG A 61 -1.06 5.31 12.51
CA ARG A 61 -2.21 4.40 12.41
C ARG A 61 -3.52 5.15 12.16
N PHE A 62 -4.56 4.44 11.74
CA PHE A 62 -5.91 4.95 11.49
C PHE A 62 -7.04 4.03 11.95
#